data_AF-A0A150LGE8-F1
#
_entry.id   AF-A0A150LGE8-F1
#
_cell.length_a   1.000
_cell.length_b   1.000
_cell.length_c   1.000
_cell.angle_alpha   90.00
_cell.angle_beta   90.00
_cell.angle_gamma   90.00
#
_symmetry.space_group_name_H-M   'P 1'
#
loop_
_entity.id
_entity.type
_entity.pdbx_description
1 polymer ?
#
loop_
_entity_poly.entity_id
_entity_poly.type
_entity_poly.pdbx_seq_one_letter_code
_entity_poly.pdbx_strand_id
1 'polypeptide(L)'
;MRTNIQRWIPVIVWCMIIYCFSEFSLFTGENTKLILDMILSYLPFGGGKEEGPSLLNFIVRKLAHLTEYGILAVLVWRALSPKRTAYAGAWLFATLYAMTDEWHQSFEPGRTATPKDVAIDSCGALIALMVTFFCMRRRKKKHDLTKQGVS
;
A
#
# COMPACT_ATOMS: atom_id res chain seq x y z
N MET A 1 -6.00 1.80 30.43
CA MET A 1 -5.25 1.13 29.35
C MET A 1 -6.03 0.97 28.02
N ARG A 2 -7.13 1.71 27.78
CA ARG A 2 -7.98 1.57 26.56
C ARG A 2 -7.46 2.30 25.30
N THR A 3 -6.35 3.03 25.37
CA THR A 3 -5.93 3.99 24.33
C THR A 3 -4.95 3.46 23.28
N ASN A 4 -4.45 2.23 23.42
CA ASN A 4 -3.50 1.65 22.45
C ASN A 4 -4.18 0.74 21.41
N ILE A 5 -5.15 -0.09 21.81
CA ILE A 5 -5.73 -1.10 20.90
C ILE A 5 -6.59 -0.48 19.80
N GLN A 6 -7.27 0.63 20.08
CA GLN A 6 -8.09 1.34 19.09
C GLN A 6 -7.27 1.84 17.89
N ARG A 7 -5.96 2.07 18.05
CA ARG A 7 -5.07 2.47 16.96
C ARG A 7 -4.75 1.33 16.00
N TRP A 8 -4.93 0.09 16.44
CA TRP A 8 -4.71 -1.11 15.63
C TRP A 8 -5.96 -1.52 14.86
N ILE A 9 -7.16 -1.06 15.24
CA ILE A 9 -8.41 -1.34 14.49
C ILE A 9 -8.25 -0.99 13.01
N PRO A 10 -7.77 0.21 12.63
CA PRO A 10 -7.60 0.56 11.22
C PRO A 10 -6.52 -0.27 10.52
N VAL A 11 -5.49 -0.72 11.25
CA VAL A 11 -4.46 -1.61 10.70
C VAL A 11 -5.08 -2.96 10.35
N ILE A 12 -5.83 -3.55 11.28
CA ILE A 12 -6.49 -4.84 11.07
C ILE A 12 -7.51 -4.75 9.94
N VAL A 13 -8.34 -3.71 9.93
CA VAL A 13 -9.29 -3.48 8.83
C VAL A 13 -8.57 -3.34 7.49
N TRP A 14 -7.45 -2.62 7.44
CA TRP A 14 -6.69 -2.46 6.21
C TRP A 14 -6.00 -3.76 5.76
N CYS A 15 -5.47 -4.56 6.69
CA CYS A 15 -4.97 -5.90 6.38
C CYS A 15 -6.08 -6.78 5.80
N MET A 16 -7.28 -6.77 6.39
CA MET A 16 -8.43 -7.50 5.85
C MET A 16 -8.80 -7.00 4.45
N ILE A 17 -8.73 -5.69 4.19
CA ILE A 17 -8.96 -5.15 2.85
C ILE A 17 -7.92 -5.67 1.86
N ILE A 18 -6.62 -5.60 2.18
CA ILE A 18 -5.55 -6.11 1.31
C ILE A 18 -5.73 -7.61 1.07
N TYR A 19 -6.02 -8.37 2.14
CA TYR A 19 -6.24 -9.80 2.05
C TYR A 19 -7.45 -10.13 1.16
N CYS A 20 -8.59 -9.46 1.36
CA CYS A 20 -9.75 -9.62 0.49
C CYS A 20 -9.44 -9.19 -0.95
N PHE A 21 -8.64 -8.15 -1.19
CA PHE A 21 -8.24 -7.72 -2.53
C PHE A 21 -7.30 -8.72 -3.21
N SER A 22 -6.44 -9.38 -2.42
CA SER A 22 -5.53 -10.43 -2.85
C SER A 22 -6.27 -11.74 -3.15
N GLU A 23 -7.23 -12.12 -2.29
CA GLU A 23 -8.15 -13.25 -2.48
C GLU A 23 -9.22 -13.02 -3.55
N PHE A 24 -9.65 -11.77 -3.76
CA PHE A 24 -10.42 -11.36 -4.94
C PHE A 24 -9.48 -11.37 -6.16
N SER A 25 -8.96 -12.55 -6.46
CA SER A 25 -8.44 -12.96 -7.75
C SER A 25 -9.55 -13.04 -8.81
N LEU A 26 -10.41 -12.00 -8.86
CA LEU A 26 -10.97 -11.45 -10.10
C LEU A 26 -9.89 -11.19 -11.15
N PHE A 27 -8.62 -11.19 -10.71
CA PHE A 27 -7.42 -11.19 -11.50
C PHE A 27 -6.79 -12.57 -11.81
N THR A 28 -7.54 -13.68 -11.75
CA THR A 28 -7.16 -14.86 -12.56
C THR A 28 -7.09 -14.40 -14.01
N GLY A 29 -6.04 -14.75 -14.74
CA GLY A 29 -5.57 -14.03 -15.94
C GLY A 29 -6.59 -13.78 -17.06
N GLU A 30 -7.75 -14.45 -17.04
CA GLU A 30 -8.86 -14.27 -17.98
C GLU A 30 -9.91 -13.23 -17.50
N ASN A 31 -10.40 -13.31 -16.26
CA ASN A 31 -11.43 -12.40 -15.74
C ASN A 31 -10.88 -10.98 -15.48
N THR A 32 -9.58 -10.92 -15.20
CA THR A 32 -8.77 -9.69 -15.14
C THR A 32 -9.05 -8.80 -16.34
N LYS A 33 -8.97 -9.39 -17.54
CA LYS A 33 -8.95 -8.69 -18.81
C LYS A 33 -10.33 -8.12 -19.12
N LEU A 34 -11.38 -8.88 -18.81
CA LEU A 34 -12.76 -8.48 -19.06
C LEU A 34 -13.20 -7.30 -18.19
N ILE A 35 -12.85 -7.30 -16.91
CA ILE A 35 -13.21 -6.20 -16.00
C ILE A 35 -12.32 -4.99 -16.22
N LEU A 36 -11.02 -5.20 -16.50
CA LEU A 36 -10.14 -4.10 -16.89
C LEU A 36 -10.59 -3.46 -18.19
N ASP A 37 -10.92 -4.22 -19.24
CA ASP A 37 -11.49 -3.67 -20.47
C ASP A 37 -12.80 -2.93 -20.21
N MET A 38 -13.67 -3.45 -19.34
CA MET A 38 -14.90 -2.78 -18.94
C MET A 38 -14.62 -1.43 -18.25
N ILE A 39 -13.69 -1.38 -17.29
CA ILE A 39 -13.35 -0.14 -16.56
C ILE A 39 -12.53 0.83 -17.43
N LEU A 40 -11.59 0.33 -18.23
CA LEU A 40 -10.75 1.11 -19.15
C LEU A 40 -11.54 1.64 -20.34
N SER A 41 -12.64 1.00 -20.75
CA SER A 41 -13.56 1.53 -21.76
C SER A 41 -14.24 2.85 -21.33
N TYR A 42 -14.36 3.08 -20.01
CA TYR A 42 -14.86 4.34 -19.46
C TYR A 42 -13.78 5.44 -19.36
N LEU A 43 -12.50 5.11 -19.58
CA LEU A 43 -11.40 6.06 -19.62
C LEU A 43 -11.06 6.41 -21.08
N PRO A 44 -10.94 7.70 -21.45
CA PRO A 44 -10.69 8.14 -22.83
C PRO A 44 -9.32 7.74 -23.41
N PHE A 45 -8.50 7.01 -22.65
CA PHE A 45 -7.20 6.47 -23.06
C PHE A 45 -7.16 4.94 -23.15
N GLY A 46 -8.24 4.21 -22.80
CA GLY A 46 -8.22 2.76 -22.60
C GLY A 46 -8.79 1.89 -23.72
N GLY A 47 -9.35 2.49 -24.78
CA GLY A 47 -9.98 1.77 -25.89
C GLY A 47 -9.02 1.31 -26.98
N GLY A 48 -8.01 0.52 -26.64
CA GLY A 48 -7.10 -0.10 -27.60
C GLY A 48 -7.24 -1.61 -27.57
N LYS A 49 -7.91 -2.18 -28.58
CA LYS A 49 -7.91 -3.62 -28.87
C LYS A 49 -6.48 -4.06 -29.17
N GLU A 50 -5.71 -4.42 -28.16
CA GLU A 50 -4.39 -5.02 -28.32
C GLU A 50 -4.35 -6.24 -27.41
N GLU A 51 -4.30 -7.42 -28.02
CA GLU A 51 -4.25 -8.70 -27.36
C GLU A 51 -2.91 -8.88 -26.64
N GLY A 52 -2.79 -8.31 -25.44
CA GLY A 52 -1.60 -8.43 -24.61
C GLY A 52 -1.77 -7.76 -23.25
N PRO A 53 -0.98 -8.14 -22.23
CA PRO A 53 -0.95 -7.39 -20.98
C PRO A 53 -0.37 -6.01 -21.28
N SER A 54 -1.23 -5.02 -21.51
CA SER A 54 -0.80 -3.66 -21.81
C SER A 54 0.13 -3.18 -20.69
N LEU A 55 1.23 -2.53 -21.05
CA LEU A 55 2.19 -1.93 -20.10
C LEU A 55 1.46 -1.09 -19.04
N LEU A 56 0.36 -0.45 -19.44
CA LEU A 56 -0.55 0.29 -18.58
C LEU A 56 -1.17 -0.59 -17.48
N ASN A 57 -1.71 -1.77 -17.81
CA ASN A 57 -2.27 -2.69 -16.81
C ASN A 57 -1.22 -3.11 -15.78
N PHE A 58 0.01 -3.39 -16.23
CA PHE A 58 1.12 -3.71 -15.35
C PHE A 58 1.49 -2.53 -14.43
N ILE A 59 1.56 -1.31 -14.98
CA ILE A 59 1.86 -0.10 -14.21
C ILE A 59 0.76 0.18 -13.18
N VAL A 60 -0.51 0.12 -13.58
CA VAL A 60 -1.65 0.39 -12.70
C VAL A 60 -1.67 -0.59 -11.53
N ARG A 61 -1.49 -1.89 -11.78
CA ARG A 61 -1.41 -2.91 -10.71
C ARG A 61 -0.25 -2.65 -9.75
N LYS A 62 0.93 -2.29 -10.27
CA LYS A 62 2.09 -1.98 -9.43
C LYS A 62 1.89 -0.73 -8.59
N LEU A 63 1.24 0.29 -9.14
CA LEU A 63 0.89 1.48 -8.39
C LEU A 63 -0.16 1.20 -7.31
N ALA A 64 -1.15 0.35 -7.58
CA ALA A 64 -2.15 -0.06 -6.60
C ALA A 64 -1.48 -0.72 -5.38
N HIS A 65 -0.68 -1.77 -5.59
CA HIS A 65 0.05 -2.43 -4.50
C HIS A 65 0.98 -1.46 -3.77
N LEU A 66 1.75 -0.65 -4.50
CA LEU A 66 2.61 0.38 -3.90
C LEU A 66 1.82 1.32 -2.97
N THR A 67 0.59 1.70 -3.34
CA THR A 67 -0.27 2.55 -2.49
C THR A 67 -0.88 1.78 -1.31
N GLU A 68 -1.30 0.53 -1.49
CA GLU A 68 -1.88 -0.31 -0.43
C GLU A 68 -0.90 -0.53 0.72
N TYR A 69 0.32 -0.95 0.39
CA TYR A 69 1.39 -1.15 1.36
C TYR A 69 1.92 0.17 1.93
N GLY A 70 1.89 1.25 1.14
CA GLY A 70 2.14 2.61 1.61
C GLY A 70 1.16 3.04 2.70
N ILE A 71 -0.14 2.84 2.50
CA ILE A 71 -1.18 3.16 3.49
C ILE A 71 -1.02 2.27 4.73
N LEU A 72 -0.78 0.96 4.55
CA LEU A 72 -0.53 0.04 5.65
C LEU A 72 0.63 0.52 6.53
N ALA A 73 1.75 0.90 5.93
CA ALA A 73 2.92 1.40 6.64
C ALA A 73 2.60 2.66 7.46
N VAL A 74 1.84 3.61 6.90
CA VAL A 74 1.43 4.82 7.62
C VAL A 74 0.49 4.50 8.79
N LEU A 75 -0.44 3.55 8.62
CA LEU A 75 -1.35 3.12 9.68
C LEU A 75 -0.61 2.46 10.84
N VAL A 76 0.33 1.56 10.53
CA VAL A 76 1.18 0.89 11.53
C VAL A 76 2.09 1.91 12.23
N TRP A 77 2.68 2.84 11.48
CA TRP A 77 3.46 3.93 12.05
C TRP A 77 2.63 4.74 13.04
N ARG A 78 1.38 5.08 12.71
CA ARG A 78 0.46 5.79 13.60
C ARG A 78 0.14 4.98 14.87
N ALA A 79 0.00 3.65 14.73
CA ALA A 79 -0.24 2.77 15.86
C ALA A 79 0.98 2.65 16.79
N LEU A 80 2.20 2.68 16.24
CA LEU A 80 3.45 2.61 17.00
C LEU A 80 3.92 3.97 17.54
N SER A 81 3.50 5.08 16.93
CA SER A 81 3.88 6.44 17.34
C SER A 81 3.40 6.75 18.78
N PRO A 82 4.25 7.37 19.63
CA PRO A 82 5.48 8.09 19.30
C PRO A 82 6.78 7.29 19.52
N LYS A 83 6.76 5.95 19.54
CA LYS A 83 7.97 5.14 19.75
C LYS A 83 9.06 5.51 18.73
N ARG A 84 10.32 5.59 19.17
CA ARG A 84 11.47 5.88 18.26
C ARG A 84 11.58 4.87 17.12
N THR A 85 11.19 3.63 17.37
CA THR A 85 11.18 2.53 16.41
C THR A 85 9.93 2.50 15.54
N ALA A 86 9.02 3.49 15.61
CA ALA A 86 7.74 3.45 14.88
C ALA A 86 7.93 3.40 13.36
N TYR A 87 8.90 4.12 12.81
CA TYR A 87 9.18 4.09 11.36
C TYR A 87 9.77 2.74 10.92
N ALA A 88 10.79 2.25 11.63
CA ALA A 88 11.43 0.97 11.32
C ALA A 88 10.45 -0.21 11.51
N GLY A 89 9.67 -0.19 12.60
CA GLY A 89 8.67 -1.22 12.89
C GLY A 89 7.51 -1.22 11.90
N ALA A 90 7.09 -0.03 11.43
CA ALA A 90 6.06 0.07 10.39
C ALA A 90 6.53 -0.46 9.04
N TRP A 91 7.76 -0.12 8.64
CA TRP A 91 8.36 -0.65 7.43
C TRP A 91 8.52 -2.16 7.49
N LEU A 92 9.10 -2.68 8.59
CA LEU A 92 9.27 -4.12 8.80
C LEU A 92 7.93 -4.87 8.77
N PHE A 93 6.90 -4.33 9.43
CA PHE A 93 5.56 -4.93 9.41
C PHE A 93 4.99 -4.98 7.99
N ALA A 94 5.07 -3.87 7.23
CA ALA A 94 4.56 -3.82 5.87
C ALA A 94 5.31 -4.80 4.94
N THR A 95 6.64 -4.89 5.07
CA THR A 95 7.46 -5.86 4.31
C THR A 95 7.12 -7.30 4.66
N LEU A 96 6.98 -7.64 5.95
CA LEU A 96 6.58 -8.99 6.37
C LEU A 96 5.16 -9.32 5.86
N TYR A 97 4.25 -8.36 5.88
CA TYR A 97 2.91 -8.53 5.34
C TYR A 97 2.92 -8.77 3.83
N ALA A 98 3.75 -8.04 3.08
CA ALA A 98 3.95 -8.26 1.64
C ALA A 98 4.52 -9.66 1.34
N MET A 99 5.43 -10.15 2.17
CA MET A 99 5.93 -11.53 2.06
C MET A 99 4.81 -12.56 2.29
N THR A 100 3.92 -12.34 3.26
CA THR A 100 2.78 -13.24 3.48
C THR A 100 1.77 -13.19 2.34
N ASP A 101 1.59 -12.04 1.71
CA ASP A 101 0.69 -11.87 0.57
C ASP A 101 1.21 -12.61 -0.68
N GLU A 102 2.49 -12.43 -1.02
CA GLU A 102 3.14 -13.16 -2.13
C GLU A 102 3.18 -14.66 -1.87
N TRP A 103 3.36 -15.08 -0.61
CA TRP A 103 3.25 -16.48 -0.22
C TRP A 103 1.85 -17.02 -0.47
N HIS A 104 0.79 -16.29 -0.07
CA HIS A 104 -0.59 -16.70 -0.36
C HIS A 104 -0.87 -16.77 -1.86
N GLN A 105 -0.42 -15.78 -2.62
CA GLN A 105 -0.56 -15.73 -4.08
C GLN A 105 0.19 -16.86 -4.79
N SER A 106 1.27 -17.39 -4.20
CA SER A 106 2.01 -18.53 -4.76
C SER A 106 1.18 -19.83 -4.84
N PHE A 107 0.08 -19.93 -4.09
CA PHE A 107 -0.84 -21.06 -4.15
C PHE A 107 -1.86 -20.94 -5.30
N GLU A 108 -1.91 -19.80 -6.00
CA GLU A 108 -2.80 -19.59 -7.14
C GLU A 108 -2.21 -20.20 -8.41
N PRO A 109 -2.95 -21.07 -9.13
CA PRO A 109 -2.47 -21.69 -10.36
C PRO A 109 -2.10 -20.66 -11.42
N GLY A 110 -0.86 -20.70 -11.92
CA GLY A 110 -0.39 -19.83 -13.00
C GLY A 110 0.20 -18.49 -12.55
N ARG A 111 0.33 -18.23 -11.24
CA ARG A 111 1.00 -17.05 -10.70
C ARG A 111 2.39 -17.40 -10.16
N THR A 112 3.43 -16.79 -10.71
CA THR A 112 4.80 -16.88 -10.17
C THR A 112 5.03 -15.79 -9.15
N ALA A 113 4.97 -16.15 -7.86
CA ALA A 113 5.41 -15.27 -6.79
C ALA A 113 6.87 -14.86 -7.02
N THR A 114 7.14 -13.56 -7.03
CA THR A 114 8.46 -13.04 -7.37
C THR A 114 8.96 -12.14 -6.25
N PRO A 115 10.18 -12.35 -5.72
CA PRO A 115 10.77 -11.46 -4.71
C PRO A 115 10.82 -9.97 -5.12
N LYS A 116 10.70 -9.69 -6.42
CA LYS A 116 10.61 -8.33 -6.97
C LYS A 116 9.35 -7.59 -6.53
N ASP A 117 8.23 -8.29 -6.33
CA ASP A 117 6.96 -7.67 -5.97
C ASP A 117 6.99 -7.25 -4.49
N VAL A 118 7.47 -8.13 -3.60
CA VAL A 118 7.80 -7.77 -2.19
C VAL A 118 8.73 -6.55 -2.11
N ALA A 119 9.74 -6.47 -2.99
CA ALA A 119 10.67 -5.35 -3.01
C ALA A 119 10.00 -4.04 -3.42
N ILE A 120 9.09 -4.08 -4.39
CA ILE A 120 8.33 -2.90 -4.85
C ILE A 120 7.40 -2.41 -3.74
N ASP A 121 6.70 -3.33 -3.07
CA ASP A 121 5.79 -3.01 -1.97
C ASP A 121 6.54 -2.44 -0.77
N SER A 122 7.70 -3.01 -0.46
CA SER A 122 8.60 -2.51 0.57
C SER A 122 9.15 -1.12 0.24
N CYS A 123 9.43 -0.84 -1.04
CA CYS A 123 9.79 0.51 -1.50
C CYS A 123 8.61 1.48 -1.34
N GLY A 124 7.39 1.06 -1.68
CA GLY A 124 6.16 1.84 -1.49
C GLY A 124 5.93 2.24 -0.04
N ALA A 125 6.03 1.27 0.87
CA ALA A 125 6.00 1.48 2.31
C ALA A 125 7.04 2.51 2.76
N LEU A 126 8.29 2.38 2.28
CA LEU A 126 9.38 3.31 2.62
C LEU A 126 9.09 4.74 2.15
N ILE A 127 8.65 4.90 0.90
CA ILE A 127 8.32 6.21 0.32
C ILE A 127 7.20 6.88 1.13
N ALA A 128 6.12 6.17 1.44
CA ALA A 128 5.00 6.69 2.23
C ALA A 128 5.45 7.14 3.64
N LEU A 129 6.33 6.37 4.28
CA LEU A 129 6.90 6.71 5.59
C LEU A 129 7.82 7.94 5.52
N MET A 130 8.65 8.07 4.47
CA MET A 130 9.50 9.23 4.25
C MET A 130 8.65 10.50 4.08
N VAL A 131 7.62 10.45 3.23
CA VAL A 131 6.68 11.56 3.05
C VAL A 131 6.04 11.96 4.38
N THR A 132 5.58 10.97 5.16
CA THR A 132 4.98 11.20 6.48
C THR A 132 5.97 11.89 7.43
N PHE A 133 7.22 11.44 7.47
CA PHE A 133 8.28 12.05 8.28
C PHE A 133 8.51 13.53 7.91
N PHE A 134 8.66 13.84 6.63
CA PHE A 134 8.86 15.21 6.16
C PHE A 134 7.66 16.10 6.45
N CYS A 135 6.43 15.62 6.21
CA CYS A 135 5.21 16.35 6.51
C CYS A 135 5.09 16.69 8.00
N MET A 136 5.37 15.75 8.89
CA MET A 136 5.34 15.99 10.33
C MET A 136 6.41 16.97 10.80
N ARG A 137 7.63 16.86 10.26
CA ARG A 137 8.73 17.77 10.60
C ARG A 137 8.39 19.21 10.20
N ARG A 138 7.76 19.41 9.02
CA ARG A 138 7.26 20.72 8.58
C ARG A 138 6.15 21.25 9.49
N ARG A 139 5.22 20.40 9.94
CA ARG A 139 4.14 20.80 10.87
C ARG A 139 4.66 21.25 12.23
N LYS A 140 5.64 20.53 12.81
CA LYS A 140 6.29 20.95 14.07
C LYS A 140 6.96 22.32 13.94
N LYS A 141 7.77 22.51 12.89
CA LYS A 141 8.46 23.79 12.64
C LYS A 141 7.48 24.97 12.51
N LYS A 142 6.34 24.78 11.83
CA LYS A 142 5.32 25.83 11.69
C LYS A 142 4.67 26.17 13.05
N HIS A 143 4.35 25.16 13.85
CA HIS A 143 3.76 25.35 15.18
C HIS A 143 4.71 26.08 16.14
N ASP A 144 6.01 25.79 16.09
CA ASP A 144 7.00 26.45 16.95
C ASP A 144 7.20 27.94 16.58
N LEU A 145 7.19 28.26 15.28
CA LEU A 145 7.25 29.65 14.80
C LEU A 145 6.02 30.48 15.20
N THR A 146 4.82 29.89 15.18
CA THR A 146 3.60 30.58 15.64
C THR A 146 3.64 30.86 17.14
N LYS A 147 4.26 30.01 17.95
CA LYS A 147 4.44 30.27 19.39
C LYS A 147 5.47 31.35 19.71
N GLN A 148 6.48 31.53 18.85
CA GLN A 148 7.53 32.55 19.03
C GLN A 148 7.15 33.95 18.54
N GLY A 149 6.07 34.10 17.76
CA GLY A 149 5.58 35.40 17.27
C GLY A 149 4.38 35.99 18.04
N VAL A 150 3.97 35.36 19.14
CA VAL A 150 2.83 35.77 19.99
C VAL A 150 3.30 36.16 21.41
N SER A 151 4.60 36.41 21.61
CA SER A 151 5.16 36.93 22.86
C SER A 151 5.52 38.41 22.75
#